data_AF-A0A397G8S4-F1
#
_entry.id   AF-A0A397G8S4-F1
#
_cell.length_a   1.000
_cell.length_b   1.000
_cell.length_c   1.000
_cell.angle_alpha   90.00
_cell.angle_beta   90.00
_cell.angle_gamma   90.00
#
_symmetry.space_group_name_H-M   'P 1'
#
loop_
_entity.id
_entity.type
_entity.pdbx_description
1 polymer ?
#
loop_
_entity_poly.entity_id
_entity_poly.type
_entity_poly.pdbx_seq_one_letter_code
_entity_poly.pdbx_strand_id
1 'polypeptide(L)'
;MVRHHIILFFILFLIYLINGTLSEPSPANITCPSPLINDPNPSLFKSTCSEGCCLRCPFVNNFYPENKIDNIYYILSFIRIASFFAVLIIVLSYIVLPNKREHPAVTVLCFNSSLLIFLGITFFYTGDHKRIQCANDITQANISNNFLCGIQGIILIFTTFTLILYCFLLILHLHFQTVWHSNIIQRCYIIFQMFVLSISSFLTLLPAITKQISFEFGAVCLVSYQKAEWYFWTPLAVFVISGFIIHIWTFIHIAKSQCMFFEHGFDESTFSTADTTTSITKKEVLNAIKIQWRALMLALILLFTFIIYWVYKFISIRELSPLTSIEEIPAWIDQWKSCLINASALPINAQNRCSSISMPHVPSISLIVVAEFLTSILGISIFIIFGSSINFWNEWRFWFQNNRIGHLFEKPSQSQSHQTSQNSESHSSWV
;
A
#
# COMPACT_ATOMS: atom_id res chain seq x y z
N MET A 1 18.13 -11.45 16.02
CA MET A 1 18.64 -11.35 14.63
C MET A 1 17.96 -10.27 13.78
N VAL A 2 16.67 -9.96 13.98
CA VAL A 2 15.93 -8.91 13.22
C VAL A 2 16.37 -7.46 13.52
N ARG A 3 17.03 -7.22 14.67
CA ARG A 3 17.40 -5.88 15.14
C ARG A 3 18.63 -5.27 14.44
N HIS A 4 19.49 -6.07 13.80
CA HIS A 4 20.74 -5.56 13.18
C HIS A 4 20.60 -5.17 11.70
N HIS A 5 19.63 -5.72 10.97
CA HIS A 5 19.45 -5.40 9.54
C HIS A 5 18.77 -4.05 9.29
N ILE A 6 17.94 -3.57 10.23
CA ILE A 6 17.24 -2.27 10.11
C ILE A 6 18.20 -1.09 10.32
N ILE A 7 19.23 -1.26 11.17
CA ILE A 7 20.20 -0.21 11.49
C ILE A 7 21.24 -0.05 10.36
N LEU A 8 21.64 -1.15 9.72
CA LEU A 8 22.58 -1.11 8.59
C LEU A 8 21.98 -0.40 7.35
N PHE A 9 20.67 -0.51 7.15
CA PHE A 9 19.94 0.15 6.07
C PHE A 9 19.85 1.68 6.27
N PHE A 10 19.70 2.15 7.51
CA PHE A 10 19.68 3.58 7.84
C PHE A 10 21.06 4.26 7.72
N ILE A 11 22.14 3.53 7.98
CA ILE A 11 23.52 4.07 7.90
C ILE A 11 23.98 4.20 6.44
N LEU A 12 23.60 3.27 5.57
CA LEU A 12 23.87 3.37 4.12
C LEU A 12 23.06 4.49 3.44
N PHE A 13 21.87 4.80 3.97
CA PHE A 13 20.99 5.88 3.49
C PHE A 13 21.55 7.29 3.75
N LEU A 14 22.30 7.48 4.85
CA LEU A 14 22.93 8.77 5.19
C LEU A 14 24.23 9.05 4.43
N ILE A 15 24.98 8.01 4.05
CA ILE A 15 26.27 8.16 3.34
C ILE A 15 26.04 8.54 1.85
N TYR A 16 24.89 8.19 1.27
CA TYR A 16 24.59 8.44 -0.14
C TYR A 16 23.97 9.82 -0.44
N LEU A 17 23.55 10.58 0.59
CA LEU A 17 22.98 11.93 0.43
C LEU A 17 24.01 13.01 0.03
N ILE A 18 25.30 12.67 -0.05
CA ILE A 18 26.40 13.65 -0.20
C ILE A 18 26.89 13.81 -1.65
N ASN A 19 26.57 12.89 -2.57
CA ASN A 19 27.08 12.98 -3.95
C ASN A 19 25.98 13.37 -4.95
N GLY A 20 25.73 14.68 -5.04
CA GLY A 20 24.90 15.26 -6.09
C GLY A 20 25.63 16.41 -6.78
N THR A 21 26.06 16.18 -8.02
CA THR A 21 26.54 17.18 -9.00
C THR A 21 26.67 16.46 -10.36
N LEU A 22 26.47 17.03 -11.54
CA LEU A 22 26.15 18.38 -12.04
C LEU A 22 25.73 18.13 -13.50
N SER A 23 24.74 18.87 -14.01
CA SER A 23 24.37 18.88 -15.43
C SER A 23 25.21 19.88 -16.20
N GLU A 24 25.69 19.51 -17.39
CA GLU A 24 26.34 20.40 -18.37
C GLU A 24 25.36 20.82 -19.49
N PRO A 25 25.61 21.96 -20.18
CA PRO A 25 24.60 22.68 -20.95
C PRO A 25 24.52 22.29 -22.43
N SER A 26 23.32 22.51 -22.99
CA SER A 26 22.89 22.26 -24.38
C SER A 26 23.30 23.39 -25.36
N PRO A 27 23.52 23.09 -26.65
CA PRO A 27 23.40 24.07 -27.72
C PRO A 27 22.38 23.65 -28.82
N ALA A 28 21.36 24.50 -29.05
CA ALA A 28 20.85 24.96 -30.36
C ALA A 28 19.46 25.63 -30.18
N ASN A 29 19.32 26.83 -30.74
CA ASN A 29 18.19 27.75 -30.51
C ASN A 29 17.00 27.41 -31.43
N ILE A 30 16.27 26.34 -31.11
CA ILE A 30 14.93 26.06 -31.63
C ILE A 30 13.93 26.61 -30.59
N THR A 31 12.78 27.16 -30.98
CA THR A 31 11.75 27.58 -30.02
C THR A 31 10.56 26.64 -30.10
N CYS A 32 10.49 25.68 -29.18
CA CYS A 32 9.38 24.73 -29.09
C CYS A 32 8.16 25.34 -28.37
N PRO A 33 6.93 25.06 -28.84
CA PRO A 33 5.72 25.48 -28.15
C PRO A 33 5.52 24.67 -26.85
N SER A 34 5.23 25.34 -25.73
CA SER A 34 4.90 24.66 -24.46
C SER A 34 3.73 23.68 -24.67
N PRO A 35 3.82 22.41 -24.23
CA PRO A 35 4.76 21.86 -23.24
C PRO A 35 6.03 21.20 -23.81
N LEU A 36 6.28 21.31 -25.11
CA LEU A 36 7.44 20.72 -25.77
C LEU A 36 8.72 21.49 -25.40
N ILE A 37 9.83 20.76 -25.33
CA ILE A 37 11.16 21.31 -25.03
C ILE A 37 12.15 20.92 -26.11
N ASN A 38 13.19 21.73 -26.32
CA ASN A 38 14.25 21.44 -27.28
C ASN A 38 15.00 20.18 -26.88
N ASP A 39 15.40 19.38 -27.86
CA ASP A 39 16.29 18.25 -27.64
C ASP A 39 17.71 18.75 -27.27
N PRO A 40 18.22 18.48 -26.05
CA PRO A 40 19.60 18.81 -25.70
C PRO A 40 20.62 17.87 -26.36
N ASN A 41 20.22 16.74 -26.95
CA ASN A 41 21.13 15.75 -27.53
C ASN A 41 20.49 14.95 -28.69
N PRO A 42 20.63 15.40 -29.97
CA PRO A 42 19.87 14.90 -31.13
C PRO A 42 20.14 13.44 -31.55
N SER A 43 20.98 12.70 -30.82
CA SER A 43 21.49 11.39 -31.25
C SER A 43 20.84 10.16 -30.60
N LEU A 44 19.87 10.29 -29.67
CA LEU A 44 19.47 9.11 -28.86
C LEU A 44 17.97 8.75 -28.79
N PHE A 45 17.00 9.60 -29.14
CA PHE A 45 15.58 9.29 -28.89
C PHE A 45 14.64 9.60 -30.07
N LYS A 46 14.50 8.62 -30.96
CA LYS A 46 13.70 8.72 -32.20
C LYS A 46 12.18 8.56 -31.99
N SER A 47 11.70 8.13 -30.81
CA SER A 47 10.28 7.83 -30.57
C SER A 47 9.47 8.96 -29.92
N THR A 48 10.12 9.94 -29.31
CA THR A 48 9.45 10.94 -28.45
C THR A 48 9.77 12.39 -28.82
N CYS A 49 10.64 12.55 -29.82
CA CYS A 49 11.07 13.83 -30.36
C CYS A 49 10.68 13.90 -31.83
N SER A 50 10.10 15.03 -32.25
CA SER A 50 9.74 15.32 -33.64
C SER A 50 10.31 16.69 -33.98
N GLU A 51 11.12 16.77 -35.05
CA GLU A 51 11.65 18.03 -35.59
C GLU A 51 12.43 18.89 -34.56
N GLY A 52 13.16 18.25 -33.64
CA GLY A 52 13.96 18.93 -32.62
C GLY A 52 13.18 19.34 -31.35
N CYS A 53 11.87 19.09 -31.30
CA CYS A 53 11.03 19.28 -30.12
C CYS A 53 10.61 17.93 -29.51
N CYS A 54 10.79 17.78 -28.20
CA CYS A 54 10.50 16.57 -27.44
C CYS A 54 9.38 16.81 -26.42
N LEU A 55 8.64 15.75 -26.09
CA LEU A 55 7.73 15.76 -24.94
C LEU A 55 8.50 15.85 -23.63
N ARG A 56 8.01 16.68 -22.69
CA ARG A 56 8.60 16.78 -21.36
C ARG A 56 8.27 15.55 -20.52
N CYS A 57 9.21 15.08 -19.70
CA CYS A 57 8.96 14.06 -18.70
C CYS A 57 8.25 14.65 -17.47
N PRO A 58 7.20 14.01 -16.92
CA PRO A 58 6.57 12.76 -17.38
C PRO A 58 5.63 12.94 -18.59
N PHE A 59 5.70 12.01 -19.56
CA PHE A 59 5.00 12.17 -20.85
C PHE A 59 3.49 12.32 -20.72
N VAL A 60 2.90 11.56 -19.80
CA VAL A 60 1.45 11.54 -19.55
C VAL A 60 0.93 12.92 -19.15
N ASN A 61 1.71 13.73 -18.41
CA ASN A 61 1.29 15.04 -17.93
C ASN A 61 1.08 16.06 -19.06
N ASN A 62 1.75 15.90 -20.20
CA ASN A 62 1.60 16.83 -21.34
C ASN A 62 0.19 16.81 -21.94
N PHE A 63 -0.55 15.71 -21.76
CA PHE A 63 -1.90 15.53 -22.26
C PHE A 63 -2.98 16.09 -21.32
N TYR A 64 -2.60 16.47 -20.10
CA TYR A 64 -3.49 17.13 -19.14
C TYR A 64 -3.24 18.63 -19.13
N PRO A 65 -4.17 19.43 -18.58
CA PRO A 65 -3.90 20.84 -18.34
C PRO A 65 -2.68 20.99 -17.40
N GLU A 66 -1.95 22.07 -17.59
CA GLU A 66 -0.68 22.32 -16.90
C GLU A 66 -0.84 22.25 -15.37
N ASN A 67 0.12 21.61 -14.70
CA ASN A 67 0.20 21.44 -13.25
C ASN A 67 -1.00 20.72 -12.59
N LYS A 68 -1.96 20.18 -13.34
CA LYS A 68 -3.13 19.51 -12.74
C LYS A 68 -2.76 18.20 -12.05
N ILE A 69 -2.06 17.31 -12.75
CA ILE A 69 -1.66 15.99 -12.23
C ILE A 69 -0.63 16.14 -11.11
N ASP A 70 0.36 17.03 -11.29
CA ASP A 70 1.39 17.31 -10.29
C ASP A 70 0.78 17.83 -8.97
N ASN A 71 -0.20 18.74 -9.05
CA ASN A 71 -0.91 19.23 -7.86
C ASN A 71 -1.70 18.12 -7.15
N ILE A 72 -2.30 17.19 -7.89
CA ILE A 72 -3.02 16.05 -7.30
C ILE A 72 -2.05 15.16 -6.51
N TYR A 73 -0.92 14.78 -7.10
CA TYR A 73 0.07 13.95 -6.41
C TYR A 73 0.68 14.69 -5.21
N TYR A 74 0.93 15.99 -5.33
CA TYR A 74 1.36 16.83 -4.21
C TYR A 74 0.39 16.77 -3.03
N ILE A 75 -0.90 16.98 -3.25
CA ILE A 75 -1.91 16.92 -2.18
C ILE A 75 -2.00 15.51 -1.58
N LEU A 76 -2.04 14.47 -2.42
CA LEU A 76 -2.14 13.09 -1.96
C LEU A 76 -0.90 12.63 -1.17
N SER A 77 0.27 13.19 -1.46
CA SER A 77 1.50 12.90 -0.71
C SER A 77 1.36 13.30 0.77
N PHE A 78 0.72 14.43 1.09
CA PHE A 78 0.45 14.83 2.48
C PHE A 78 -0.50 13.87 3.20
N ILE A 79 -1.53 13.39 2.50
CA ILE A 79 -2.45 12.38 3.06
C ILE A 79 -1.69 11.08 3.35
N ARG A 80 -0.79 10.67 2.45
CA ARG A 80 0.05 9.49 2.64
C ARG A 80 1.02 9.65 3.82
N ILE A 81 1.59 10.83 4.02
CA ILE A 81 2.42 11.17 5.19
C ILE A 81 1.58 11.09 6.48
N ALA A 82 0.36 11.63 6.49
CA ALA A 82 -0.53 11.53 7.65
C ALA A 82 -0.85 10.05 7.97
N SER A 83 -1.16 9.24 6.96
CA SER A 83 -1.32 7.79 7.07
C SER A 83 -0.09 7.08 7.62
N PHE A 84 1.10 7.48 7.19
CA PHE A 84 2.36 6.93 7.71
C PHE A 84 2.48 7.14 9.22
N PHE A 85 2.22 8.35 9.72
CA PHE A 85 2.26 8.63 11.17
C PHE A 85 1.17 7.89 11.94
N ALA A 86 -0.03 7.75 11.37
CA ALA A 86 -1.11 6.99 11.98
C ALA A 86 -0.71 5.52 12.19
N VAL A 87 -0.11 4.87 11.18
CA VAL A 87 0.39 3.49 11.29
C VAL A 87 1.61 3.39 12.19
N LEU A 88 2.49 4.40 12.20
CA LEU A 88 3.65 4.45 13.09
C LEU A 88 3.23 4.34 14.56
N ILE A 89 2.17 5.03 14.96
CA ILE A 89 1.61 4.94 16.33
C ILE A 89 1.18 3.50 16.65
N ILE A 90 0.55 2.80 15.70
CA ILE A 90 0.14 1.39 15.87
C ILE A 90 1.37 0.51 16.05
N VAL A 91 2.35 0.61 15.14
CA VAL A 91 3.58 -0.21 15.19
C VAL A 91 4.33 0.01 16.51
N LEU A 92 4.52 1.27 16.92
CA LEU A 92 5.14 1.60 18.20
C LEU A 92 4.37 1.02 19.38
N SER A 93 3.03 1.07 19.34
CA SER A 93 2.20 0.49 20.40
C SER A 93 2.38 -1.02 20.52
N TYR A 94 2.39 -1.74 19.40
CA TYR A 94 2.62 -3.20 19.41
C TYR A 94 4.05 -3.57 19.85
N ILE A 95 5.03 -2.70 19.58
CA ILE A 95 6.40 -2.90 20.06
C ILE A 95 6.50 -2.65 21.57
N VAL A 96 5.93 -1.56 22.09
CA VAL A 96 6.08 -1.15 23.50
C VAL A 96 5.28 -2.06 24.44
N LEU A 97 4.06 -2.45 24.06
CA LEU A 97 3.18 -3.22 24.93
C LEU A 97 3.60 -4.71 24.96
N PRO A 98 4.02 -5.26 26.11
CA PRO A 98 4.53 -6.63 26.21
C PRO A 98 3.46 -7.69 25.86
N ASN A 99 2.19 -7.43 26.20
CA ASN A 99 1.05 -8.31 25.89
C ASN A 99 0.74 -8.46 24.40
N LYS A 100 1.38 -7.68 23.51
CA LYS A 100 1.18 -7.77 22.05
C LYS A 100 2.32 -8.45 21.31
N ARG A 101 3.26 -9.06 22.05
CA ARG A 101 4.40 -9.79 21.47
C ARG A 101 4.16 -11.31 21.36
N GLU A 102 2.96 -11.78 21.67
CA GLU A 102 2.54 -13.16 21.50
C GLU A 102 1.80 -13.38 20.17
N HIS A 103 1.82 -14.60 19.63
CA HIS A 103 1.03 -14.95 18.46
C HIS A 103 -0.48 -14.93 18.82
N PRO A 104 -1.38 -14.34 18.02
CA PRO A 104 -1.26 -13.85 16.63
C PRO A 104 -0.88 -12.37 16.46
N ALA A 105 -0.69 -11.62 17.56
CA ALA A 105 -0.38 -10.19 17.51
C ALA A 105 0.94 -9.88 16.80
N VAL A 106 1.90 -10.82 16.80
CA VAL A 106 3.15 -10.72 16.00
C VAL A 106 2.87 -10.63 14.49
N THR A 107 1.94 -11.43 13.96
CA THR A 107 1.59 -11.37 12.53
C THR A 107 0.94 -10.05 12.17
N VAL A 108 0.10 -9.51 13.06
CA VAL A 108 -0.49 -8.17 12.92
C VAL A 108 0.58 -7.08 12.98
N LEU A 109 1.58 -7.21 13.85
CA LEU A 109 2.74 -6.29 13.91
C LEU A 109 3.54 -6.33 12.61
N CYS A 110 3.83 -7.51 12.05
CA CYS A 110 4.54 -7.66 10.78
C CYS A 110 3.74 -7.08 9.60
N PHE A 111 2.42 -7.28 9.57
CA PHE A 111 1.52 -6.64 8.62
C PHE A 111 1.60 -5.11 8.68
N ASN A 112 1.42 -4.54 9.88
CA ASN A 112 1.48 -3.08 10.07
C ASN A 112 2.87 -2.51 9.80
N SER A 113 3.94 -3.25 10.10
CA SER A 113 5.31 -2.86 9.77
C SER A 113 5.53 -2.82 8.25
N SER A 114 4.97 -3.78 7.51
CA SER A 114 5.02 -3.79 6.05
C SER A 114 4.25 -2.61 5.45
N LEU A 115 3.08 -2.29 6.01
CA LEU A 115 2.29 -1.11 5.64
C LEU A 115 3.03 0.19 5.95
N LEU A 116 3.73 0.26 7.08
CA LEU A 116 4.53 1.43 7.45
C LEU A 116 5.62 1.70 6.41
N ILE A 117 6.34 0.66 5.97
CA ILE A 117 7.38 0.80 4.95
C ILE A 117 6.75 1.15 3.59
N PHE A 118 5.62 0.53 3.23
CA PHE A 118 4.86 0.87 2.01
C PHE A 118 4.48 2.35 1.96
N LEU A 119 3.96 2.90 3.06
CA LEU A 119 3.61 4.33 3.15
C LEU A 119 4.85 5.22 3.20
N GLY A 120 5.94 4.74 3.81
CA GLY A 120 7.22 5.46 3.92
C GLY A 120 7.88 5.73 2.58
N ILE A 121 7.48 5.04 1.50
CA ILE A 121 7.94 5.33 0.14
C ILE A 121 7.63 6.77 -0.28
N THR A 122 6.59 7.38 0.30
CA THR A 122 6.23 8.78 0.03
C THR A 122 7.39 9.75 0.24
N PHE A 123 8.30 9.45 1.17
CA PHE A 123 9.42 10.33 1.49
C PHE A 123 10.45 10.43 0.35
N PHE A 124 10.49 9.47 -0.57
CA PHE A 124 11.43 9.53 -1.71
C PHE A 124 11.05 10.62 -2.73
N TYR A 125 9.76 10.97 -2.84
CA TYR A 125 9.25 11.94 -3.83
C TYR A 125 8.53 13.14 -3.20
N THR A 126 8.51 13.26 -1.87
CA THR A 126 7.85 14.39 -1.20
C THR A 126 8.48 15.71 -1.63
N GLY A 127 7.64 16.68 -2.01
CA GLY A 127 8.06 17.98 -2.53
C GLY A 127 8.16 18.00 -4.05
N ASP A 128 8.98 17.14 -4.64
CA ASP A 128 9.15 17.04 -6.10
C ASP A 128 9.05 15.58 -6.59
N HIS A 129 7.96 15.29 -7.30
CA HIS A 129 7.71 13.97 -7.87
C HIS A 129 8.65 13.65 -9.03
N LYS A 130 9.10 14.66 -9.78
CA LYS A 130 9.93 14.47 -10.98
C LYS A 130 11.27 13.80 -10.67
N ARG A 131 11.76 13.94 -9.44
CA ARG A 131 12.99 13.30 -8.94
C ARG A 131 12.97 11.77 -9.07
N ILE A 132 11.80 11.14 -8.91
CA ILE A 132 11.64 9.70 -9.11
C ILE A 132 11.19 9.39 -10.54
N GLN A 133 10.35 10.24 -11.13
CA GLN A 133 9.68 9.94 -12.40
C GLN A 133 10.58 10.12 -13.62
N CYS A 134 11.60 10.97 -13.52
CA CYS A 134 12.43 11.38 -14.64
C CYS A 134 13.91 11.16 -14.35
N ALA A 135 14.66 10.70 -15.35
CA ALA A 135 16.12 10.69 -15.32
C ALA A 135 16.68 12.03 -15.80
N ASN A 136 16.08 12.59 -16.86
CA ASN A 136 16.37 13.90 -17.44
C ASN A 136 15.04 14.56 -17.85
N ASP A 137 15.05 15.83 -18.29
CA ASP A 137 13.83 16.55 -18.70
C ASP A 137 13.02 15.87 -19.82
N ILE A 138 13.65 15.00 -20.62
CA ILE A 138 13.02 14.24 -21.73
C ILE A 138 12.92 12.73 -21.47
N THR A 139 13.67 12.17 -20.53
CA THR A 139 13.80 10.71 -20.38
C THR A 139 13.12 10.24 -19.09
N GLN A 140 12.15 9.33 -19.21
CA GLN A 140 11.53 8.68 -18.05
C GLN A 140 12.52 7.82 -17.27
N ALA A 141 12.29 7.74 -15.96
CA ALA A 141 13.13 6.97 -15.05
C ALA A 141 12.92 5.46 -15.23
N ASN A 142 14.01 4.73 -15.09
CA ASN A 142 14.15 3.28 -15.08
C ASN A 142 15.21 2.94 -14.02
N ILE A 143 15.15 1.74 -13.45
CA ILE A 143 16.17 1.23 -12.51
C ILE A 143 17.62 1.37 -13.00
N SER A 144 17.85 1.42 -14.32
CA SER A 144 19.20 1.58 -14.89
C SER A 144 19.69 3.03 -14.98
N ASN A 145 18.78 4.01 -15.13
CA ASN A 145 19.14 5.42 -15.37
C ASN A 145 18.85 6.34 -14.17
N ASN A 146 18.01 5.91 -13.22
CA ASN A 146 17.69 6.65 -12.00
C ASN A 146 17.66 5.68 -10.82
N PHE A 147 18.62 5.86 -9.92
CA PHE A 147 18.79 5.01 -8.74
C PHE A 147 17.64 5.13 -7.73
N LEU A 148 17.08 6.34 -7.55
CA LEU A 148 15.96 6.57 -6.62
C LEU A 148 14.71 5.82 -7.09
N CYS A 149 14.44 5.84 -8.40
CA CYS A 149 13.39 5.04 -9.03
C CYS A 149 13.59 3.54 -8.78
N GLY A 150 14.82 3.05 -8.95
CA GLY A 150 15.17 1.65 -8.69
C GLY A 150 14.93 1.22 -7.24
N ILE A 151 15.47 1.96 -6.27
CA ILE A 151 15.27 1.67 -4.84
C ILE A 151 13.79 1.73 -4.48
N GLN A 152 13.12 2.82 -4.86
CA GLN A 152 11.71 3.01 -4.53
C GLN A 152 10.86 1.88 -5.11
N GLY A 153 11.09 1.48 -6.36
CA GLY A 153 10.37 0.39 -6.99
C GLY A 153 10.58 -0.96 -6.30
N ILE A 154 11.83 -1.28 -5.91
CA ILE A 154 12.14 -2.52 -5.18
C ILE A 154 11.41 -2.55 -3.83
N ILE A 155 11.49 -1.46 -3.05
CA ILE A 155 10.82 -1.38 -1.74
C ILE A 155 9.30 -1.46 -1.91
N LEU A 156 8.74 -0.78 -2.91
CA LEU A 156 7.31 -0.81 -3.21
C LEU A 156 6.82 -2.22 -3.52
N ILE A 157 7.51 -2.93 -4.42
CA ILE A 157 7.12 -4.29 -4.81
C ILE A 157 7.25 -5.25 -3.62
N PHE A 158 8.36 -5.19 -2.89
CA PHE A 158 8.60 -6.04 -1.71
C PHE A 158 7.54 -5.83 -0.63
N THR A 159 7.26 -4.58 -0.29
CA THR A 159 6.28 -4.25 0.76
C THR A 159 4.86 -4.58 0.33
N THR A 160 4.51 -4.40 -0.95
CA THR A 160 3.20 -4.78 -1.47
C THR A 160 2.95 -6.28 -1.34
N PHE A 161 3.89 -7.12 -1.78
CA PHE A 161 3.75 -8.58 -1.66
C PHE A 161 3.73 -9.02 -0.20
N THR A 162 4.60 -8.43 0.64
CA THR A 162 4.65 -8.76 2.06
C THR A 162 3.36 -8.37 2.78
N LEU A 163 2.79 -7.21 2.45
CA LEU A 163 1.50 -6.75 2.98
C LEU A 163 0.36 -7.73 2.66
N ILE A 164 0.26 -8.15 1.40
CA ILE A 164 -0.81 -9.06 0.96
C ILE A 164 -0.61 -10.47 1.49
N LEU A 165 0.61 -10.98 1.51
CA LEU A 165 0.91 -12.30 2.07
C LEU A 165 0.69 -12.35 3.58
N TYR A 166 0.99 -11.27 4.32
CA TYR A 166 0.62 -11.21 5.73
C TYR A 166 -0.88 -11.12 5.95
N CYS A 167 -1.60 -10.36 5.11
CA CYS A 167 -3.06 -10.38 5.14
C CYS A 167 -3.61 -11.79 4.88
N PHE A 168 -3.09 -12.48 3.87
CA PHE A 168 -3.45 -13.86 3.55
C PHE A 168 -3.17 -14.80 4.72
N LEU A 169 -2.01 -14.66 5.39
CA LEU A 169 -1.66 -15.44 6.57
C LEU A 169 -2.61 -15.18 7.75
N LEU A 170 -3.05 -13.93 7.95
CA LEU A 170 -4.06 -13.60 8.98
C LEU A 170 -5.40 -14.29 8.68
N ILE A 171 -5.83 -14.30 7.41
CA ILE A 171 -7.05 -14.98 6.99
C ILE A 171 -6.92 -16.49 7.16
N LEU A 172 -5.79 -17.08 6.77
CA LEU A 172 -5.53 -18.51 6.97
C LEU A 172 -5.54 -18.89 8.44
N HIS A 173 -4.88 -18.09 9.30
CA HIS A 173 -4.89 -18.33 10.73
C HIS A 173 -6.31 -18.37 11.29
N LEU A 174 -7.15 -17.40 10.91
CA LEU A 174 -8.55 -17.36 11.30
C LEU A 174 -9.31 -18.60 10.81
N HIS A 175 -9.10 -19.01 9.55
CA HIS A 175 -9.76 -20.17 8.96
C HIS A 175 -9.39 -21.47 9.68
N PHE A 176 -8.10 -21.72 9.91
CA PHE A 176 -7.63 -22.94 10.57
C PHE A 176 -8.09 -23.01 12.04
N GLN A 177 -8.09 -21.89 12.75
CA GLN A 177 -8.57 -21.84 14.13
C GLN A 177 -10.09 -22.06 14.21
N THR A 178 -10.85 -21.50 13.26
CA THR A 178 -12.32 -21.51 13.29
C THR A 178 -12.93 -22.79 12.72
N VAL A 179 -12.46 -23.24 11.56
CA VAL A 179 -13.07 -24.34 10.80
C VAL A 179 -12.41 -25.68 11.17
N TRP A 180 -11.10 -25.67 11.39
CA TRP A 180 -10.33 -26.90 11.63
C TRP A 180 -9.96 -27.09 13.10
N HIS A 181 -10.26 -26.12 13.98
CA HIS A 181 -9.87 -26.11 15.38
C HIS A 181 -8.38 -26.46 15.62
N SER A 182 -7.52 -26.10 14.66
CA SER A 182 -6.12 -26.50 14.64
C SER A 182 -5.20 -25.31 14.88
N ASN A 183 -4.31 -25.45 15.85
CA ASN A 183 -3.32 -24.43 16.21
C ASN A 183 -1.99 -24.61 15.45
N ILE A 184 -2.01 -25.24 14.27
CA ILE A 184 -0.79 -25.56 13.50
C ILE A 184 -0.03 -24.29 13.08
N ILE A 185 -0.75 -23.27 12.62
CA ILE A 185 -0.16 -21.98 12.22
C ILE A 185 0.47 -21.29 13.42
N GLN A 186 -0.18 -21.35 14.60
CA GLN A 186 0.35 -20.79 15.84
C GLN A 186 1.61 -21.53 16.30
N ARG A 187 1.64 -22.86 16.22
CA ARG A 187 2.80 -23.67 16.62
C ARG A 187 4.01 -23.42 15.70
N CYS A 188 3.76 -23.29 14.40
CA CYS A 188 4.81 -23.16 13.38
C CYS A 188 4.97 -21.71 12.86
N TYR A 189 4.59 -20.70 13.65
CA TYR A 189 4.47 -19.32 13.14
C TYR A 189 5.77 -18.75 12.55
N ILE A 190 6.93 -19.08 13.12
CA ILE A 190 8.24 -18.62 12.60
C ILE A 190 8.47 -19.14 11.17
N ILE A 191 8.08 -20.38 10.88
CA ILE A 191 8.22 -20.98 9.55
C ILE A 191 7.34 -20.22 8.55
N PHE A 192 6.08 -19.95 8.91
CA PHE A 192 5.17 -19.18 8.06
C PHE A 192 5.65 -17.74 7.84
N GLN A 193 6.23 -17.10 8.86
CA GLN A 193 6.83 -15.77 8.75
C GLN A 193 8.01 -15.75 7.77
N MET A 194 8.92 -16.72 7.87
CA MET A 194 10.04 -16.86 6.94
C MET A 194 9.57 -17.19 5.52
N PHE A 195 8.50 -17.99 5.39
CA PHE A 195 7.91 -18.32 4.10
C PHE A 195 7.32 -17.07 3.40
N VAL A 196 6.59 -16.23 4.14
CA VAL A 196 6.07 -14.96 3.62
C VAL A 196 7.21 -14.07 3.10
N LEU A 197 8.25 -13.87 3.91
CA LEU A 197 9.40 -13.04 3.50
C LEU A 197 10.15 -13.62 2.30
N SER A 198 10.30 -14.95 2.25
CA SER A 198 10.97 -15.64 1.14
C SER A 198 10.22 -15.47 -0.18
N ILE A 199 8.89 -15.67 -0.18
CA ILE A 199 8.07 -15.48 -1.38
C ILE A 199 8.09 -14.02 -1.83
N SER A 200 7.89 -13.06 -0.91
CA SER A 200 7.95 -11.63 -1.24
C SER A 200 9.28 -11.24 -1.86
N SER A 201 10.39 -11.72 -1.29
CA SER A 201 11.74 -11.44 -1.79
C SER A 201 11.92 -12.03 -3.19
N PHE A 202 11.47 -13.26 -3.42
CA PHE A 202 11.56 -13.91 -4.72
C PHE A 202 10.76 -13.14 -5.79
N LEU A 203 9.51 -12.80 -5.51
CA LEU A 203 8.64 -12.05 -6.42
C LEU A 203 9.17 -10.64 -6.72
N THR A 204 9.88 -10.02 -5.78
CA THR A 204 10.54 -8.72 -5.99
C THR A 204 11.81 -8.83 -6.80
N LEU A 205 12.58 -9.90 -6.59
CA LEU A 205 13.88 -10.09 -7.22
C LEU A 205 13.75 -10.32 -8.74
N LEU A 206 12.68 -11.00 -9.17
CA LEU A 206 12.41 -11.28 -10.59
C LEU A 206 12.37 -10.01 -11.48
N PRO A 207 11.51 -9.01 -11.23
CA PRO A 207 11.49 -7.76 -12.01
C PRO A 207 12.75 -6.89 -11.80
N ALA A 208 13.40 -6.99 -10.65
CA ALA A 208 14.63 -6.22 -10.36
C ALA A 208 15.82 -6.72 -11.20
N ILE A 209 16.05 -8.03 -11.27
CA ILE A 209 17.15 -8.62 -12.07
C ILE A 209 16.91 -8.40 -13.57
N THR A 210 15.65 -8.53 -14.01
CA THR A 210 15.28 -8.35 -15.42
C THR A 210 15.22 -6.88 -15.85
N LYS A 211 15.57 -5.95 -14.95
CA LYS A 211 15.58 -4.50 -15.17
C LYS A 211 14.25 -3.94 -15.71
N GLN A 212 13.14 -4.52 -15.24
CA GLN A 212 11.79 -4.16 -15.69
C GLN A 212 11.13 -3.08 -14.83
N ILE A 213 11.86 -2.41 -13.94
CA ILE A 213 11.31 -1.35 -13.09
C ILE A 213 11.47 -0.01 -13.81
N SER A 214 10.35 0.64 -14.14
CA SER A 214 10.27 1.92 -14.84
C SER A 214 9.14 2.81 -14.31
N PHE A 215 9.23 4.10 -14.58
CA PHE A 215 8.18 5.06 -14.28
C PHE A 215 7.13 5.05 -15.39
N GLU A 216 6.07 4.26 -15.19
CA GLU A 216 4.94 4.14 -16.13
C GLU A 216 3.58 4.13 -15.44
N PHE A 217 3.54 4.07 -14.09
CA PHE A 217 2.31 3.93 -13.30
C PHE A 217 2.22 4.99 -12.20
N GLY A 218 1.22 5.87 -12.29
CA GLY A 218 0.88 6.80 -11.21
C GLY A 218 2.03 7.73 -10.82
N ALA A 219 2.24 7.91 -9.52
CA ALA A 219 3.31 8.76 -8.98
C ALA A 219 4.64 8.02 -8.68
N VAL A 220 4.73 6.72 -8.95
CA VAL A 220 5.80 5.84 -8.44
C VAL A 220 6.42 4.98 -9.55
N CYS A 221 7.65 4.54 -9.35
CA CYS A 221 8.27 3.52 -10.16
C CYS A 221 7.74 2.13 -9.79
N LEU A 222 7.35 1.38 -10.83
CA LEU A 222 6.78 0.03 -10.73
C LEU A 222 7.34 -0.82 -11.88
N VAL A 223 6.94 -2.09 -11.97
CA VAL A 223 7.20 -2.93 -13.15
C VAL A 223 6.56 -2.31 -14.41
N SER A 224 7.29 -2.35 -15.53
CA SER A 224 6.87 -1.85 -16.84
C SER A 224 5.56 -2.47 -17.33
N TYR A 225 4.73 -1.72 -18.06
CA TYR A 225 3.37 -2.13 -18.45
C TYR A 225 3.34 -3.47 -19.21
N GLN A 226 4.35 -3.71 -20.05
CA GLN A 226 4.48 -4.91 -20.90
C GLN A 226 4.66 -6.19 -20.07
N LYS A 227 5.33 -6.09 -18.93
CA LYS A 227 5.71 -7.23 -18.08
C LYS A 227 5.05 -7.20 -16.70
N ALA A 228 4.40 -6.10 -16.33
CA ALA A 228 3.71 -5.91 -15.06
C ALA A 228 2.59 -6.91 -14.84
N GLU A 229 1.89 -7.32 -15.90
CA GLU A 229 0.83 -8.32 -15.79
C GLU A 229 1.35 -9.63 -15.17
N TRP A 230 2.48 -10.11 -15.66
CA TRP A 230 3.06 -11.38 -15.25
C TRP A 230 3.81 -11.29 -13.93
N TYR A 231 4.66 -10.27 -13.76
CA TYR A 231 5.52 -10.17 -12.57
C TYR A 231 4.85 -9.56 -11.35
N PHE A 232 3.83 -8.71 -11.54
CA PHE A 232 3.23 -7.97 -10.44
C PHE A 232 1.76 -8.32 -10.25
N TRP A 233 0.90 -8.07 -11.24
CA TRP A 233 -0.55 -8.14 -11.06
C TRP A 233 -1.10 -9.57 -10.93
N THR A 234 -0.62 -10.51 -11.73
CA THR A 234 -1.04 -11.92 -11.67
C THR A 234 -0.77 -12.55 -10.31
N PRO A 235 0.47 -12.56 -9.78
CA PRO A 235 0.73 -13.14 -8.46
C PRO A 235 -0.05 -12.40 -7.36
N LEU A 236 -0.23 -11.08 -7.48
CA LEU A 236 -1.07 -10.29 -6.57
C LEU A 236 -2.51 -10.84 -6.51
N ALA A 237 -3.11 -11.02 -7.68
CA ALA A 237 -4.48 -11.49 -7.84
C ALA A 237 -4.67 -12.88 -7.22
N VAL A 238 -3.72 -13.80 -7.43
CA VAL A 238 -3.77 -15.17 -6.88
C VAL A 238 -3.94 -15.15 -5.36
N PHE A 239 -3.16 -14.35 -4.64
CA PHE A 239 -3.25 -14.28 -3.18
C PHE A 239 -4.47 -13.50 -2.68
N VAL A 240 -4.84 -12.41 -3.36
CA VAL A 240 -6.02 -11.61 -2.97
C VAL A 240 -7.32 -12.40 -3.16
N ILE A 241 -7.48 -13.04 -4.32
CA ILE A 241 -8.70 -13.80 -4.66
C ILE A 241 -8.80 -15.06 -3.78
N SER A 242 -7.71 -15.82 -3.61
CA SER A 242 -7.71 -17.01 -2.75
C SER A 242 -8.00 -16.64 -1.29
N GLY A 243 -7.38 -15.57 -0.78
CA GLY A 243 -7.65 -15.05 0.57
C GLY A 243 -9.12 -14.68 0.74
N PHE A 244 -9.72 -13.99 -0.23
CA PHE A 244 -11.13 -13.62 -0.16
C PHE A 244 -12.08 -14.84 -0.17
N ILE A 245 -11.82 -15.84 -1.01
CA ILE A 245 -12.61 -17.09 -1.04
C ILE A 245 -12.54 -17.81 0.31
N ILE A 246 -11.34 -17.96 0.89
CA ILE A 246 -11.15 -18.58 2.20
C ILE A 246 -11.87 -17.78 3.29
N HIS A 247 -11.83 -16.45 3.21
CA HIS A 247 -12.52 -15.59 4.16
C HIS A 247 -14.05 -15.75 4.07
N ILE A 248 -14.62 -15.80 2.86
CA ILE A 248 -16.05 -16.08 2.64
C ILE A 248 -16.43 -17.45 3.20
N TRP A 249 -15.64 -18.49 2.93
CA TRP A 249 -15.89 -19.83 3.47
C TRP A 249 -15.95 -19.78 5.00
N THR A 250 -14.95 -19.15 5.62
CA THR A 250 -14.85 -19.04 7.08
C THR A 250 -16.08 -18.35 7.65
N PHE A 251 -16.52 -17.25 7.02
CA PHE A 251 -17.72 -16.53 7.41
C PHE A 251 -19.00 -17.39 7.30
N ILE A 252 -19.17 -18.13 6.20
CA ILE A 252 -20.32 -19.04 6.00
C ILE A 252 -20.31 -20.14 7.07
N HIS A 253 -19.16 -20.71 7.40
CA HIS A 253 -19.03 -21.75 8.42
C HIS A 253 -19.47 -21.23 9.80
N ILE A 254 -19.04 -20.03 10.18
CA ILE A 254 -19.45 -19.40 11.43
C ILE A 254 -20.96 -19.17 11.44
N ALA A 255 -21.50 -18.56 10.38
CA ALA A 255 -22.93 -18.31 10.26
C ALA A 255 -23.75 -19.61 10.38
N LYS A 256 -23.32 -20.69 9.73
CA LYS A 256 -23.97 -22.01 9.79
C LYS A 256 -23.87 -22.64 11.19
N SER A 257 -22.69 -22.62 11.81
CA SER A 257 -22.49 -23.19 13.14
C SER A 257 -23.40 -22.53 14.18
N GLN A 258 -23.51 -21.20 14.16
CA GLN A 258 -24.38 -20.44 15.05
C GLN A 258 -25.87 -20.71 14.78
N CYS A 259 -26.25 -20.87 13.51
CA CYS A 259 -27.62 -21.22 13.14
C CYS A 259 -28.03 -22.63 13.61
N MET A 260 -27.11 -23.61 13.61
CA MET A 260 -27.39 -24.98 14.08
C MET A 260 -27.46 -25.07 15.61
N PHE A 261 -26.61 -24.33 16.34
CA PHE A 261 -26.73 -24.22 17.81
C PHE A 261 -28.08 -23.61 18.23
N PHE A 262 -28.64 -22.71 17.41
CA PHE A 262 -29.94 -22.10 17.63
C PHE A 262 -31.12 -23.08 17.50
N GLU A 263 -31.09 -23.97 16.50
CA GLU A 263 -32.17 -24.94 16.26
C GLU A 263 -32.26 -25.99 17.38
N HIS A 264 -31.12 -26.52 17.82
CA HIS A 264 -31.07 -27.47 18.94
C HIS A 264 -31.42 -26.84 20.31
N GLY A 265 -31.12 -25.55 20.52
CA GLY A 265 -31.50 -24.86 21.75
C GLY A 265 -33.01 -24.58 21.87
N PHE A 266 -33.75 -24.67 20.77
CA PHE A 266 -35.20 -24.47 20.74
C PHE A 266 -35.96 -25.75 21.12
N ASP A 267 -35.44 -26.92 20.75
CA ASP A 267 -36.07 -28.23 21.00
C ASP A 267 -35.92 -28.72 22.46
N GLU A 268 -34.93 -28.23 23.21
CA GLU A 268 -34.71 -28.61 24.62
C GLU A 268 -35.55 -27.81 25.62
N SER A 269 -36.21 -26.73 25.18
CA SER A 269 -37.10 -25.90 26.02
C SER A 269 -38.56 -26.31 25.92
N THR A 270 -38.90 -27.51 26.41
CA THR A 270 -40.26 -27.76 26.87
C THR A 270 -40.45 -27.04 28.21
N PHE A 271 -41.34 -26.05 28.21
CA PHE A 271 -41.94 -25.35 29.36
C PHE A 271 -41.29 -24.01 29.81
N SER A 272 -42.04 -22.94 29.53
CA SER A 272 -42.22 -21.69 30.30
C SER A 272 -41.76 -20.38 29.66
N THR A 273 -42.79 -19.62 29.29
CA THR A 273 -42.91 -18.15 29.27
C THR A 273 -42.19 -17.40 28.14
N ALA A 274 -43.04 -16.98 27.20
CA ALA A 274 -42.75 -16.04 26.14
C ALA A 274 -42.23 -14.68 26.64
N ASP A 275 -41.51 -14.00 25.75
CA ASP A 275 -41.13 -12.57 25.76
C ASP A 275 -39.76 -12.12 26.28
N THR A 276 -38.77 -13.00 26.47
CA THR A 276 -37.37 -12.55 26.75
C THR A 276 -36.29 -13.22 25.88
N THR A 277 -36.63 -14.15 25.00
CA THR A 277 -35.66 -14.97 24.25
C THR A 277 -35.18 -14.35 22.93
N THR A 278 -35.91 -13.42 22.32
CA THR A 278 -35.50 -12.76 21.05
C THR A 278 -34.36 -11.75 21.19
N SER A 279 -34.07 -11.28 22.41
CA SER A 279 -33.02 -10.28 22.69
C SER A 279 -31.64 -10.91 22.98
N ILE A 280 -31.61 -12.20 23.30
CA ILE A 280 -30.40 -12.97 23.62
C ILE A 280 -29.77 -13.50 22.32
N THR A 281 -30.59 -13.90 21.35
CA THR A 281 -30.21 -14.44 20.03
C THR A 281 -29.39 -13.47 19.17
N LYS A 282 -29.69 -12.17 19.24
CA LYS A 282 -28.92 -11.15 18.51
C LYS A 282 -27.55 -10.94 19.15
N LYS A 283 -27.44 -11.03 20.48
CA LYS A 283 -26.22 -10.66 21.21
C LYS A 283 -25.05 -11.60 20.94
N GLU A 284 -25.30 -12.90 20.76
CA GLU A 284 -24.25 -13.90 20.55
C GLU A 284 -23.71 -13.88 19.10
N VAL A 285 -24.60 -13.77 18.12
CA VAL A 285 -24.23 -13.51 16.71
C VAL A 285 -23.51 -12.16 16.58
N LEU A 286 -24.00 -11.13 17.26
CA LEU A 286 -23.32 -9.82 17.33
C LEU A 286 -21.96 -9.92 18.02
N ASN A 287 -21.78 -10.82 19.00
CA ASN A 287 -20.50 -11.01 19.68
C ASN A 287 -19.48 -11.71 18.76
N ALA A 288 -19.90 -12.70 17.98
CA ALA A 288 -19.06 -13.35 16.96
C ALA A 288 -18.67 -12.38 15.83
N ILE A 289 -19.62 -11.56 15.35
CA ILE A 289 -19.35 -10.49 14.37
C ILE A 289 -18.41 -9.43 14.96
N LYS A 290 -18.61 -9.06 16.24
CA LYS A 290 -17.77 -8.11 16.99
C LYS A 290 -16.35 -8.62 17.22
N ILE A 291 -16.12 -9.92 17.17
CA ILE A 291 -14.79 -10.52 17.28
C ILE A 291 -14.04 -10.45 15.94
N GLN A 292 -14.73 -10.64 14.80
CA GLN A 292 -14.08 -10.77 13.49
C GLN A 292 -14.15 -9.55 12.56
N TRP A 293 -14.94 -8.53 12.89
CA TRP A 293 -15.16 -7.37 11.99
C TRP A 293 -13.86 -6.66 11.58
N ARG A 294 -12.79 -6.70 12.38
CA ARG A 294 -11.49 -6.10 12.03
C ARG A 294 -10.81 -6.82 10.87
N ALA A 295 -10.79 -8.15 10.91
CA ALA A 295 -10.21 -8.97 9.84
C ALA A 295 -11.06 -8.86 8.56
N LEU A 296 -12.39 -8.82 8.70
CA LEU A 296 -13.30 -8.60 7.58
C LEU A 296 -13.09 -7.22 6.94
N MET A 297 -13.04 -6.14 7.72
CA MET A 297 -12.79 -4.79 7.21
C MET A 297 -11.44 -4.69 6.51
N LEU A 298 -10.41 -5.33 7.07
CA LEU A 298 -9.09 -5.41 6.45
C LEU A 298 -9.16 -6.05 5.06
N ALA A 299 -9.78 -7.22 4.97
CA ALA A 299 -9.91 -7.97 3.72
C ALA A 299 -10.73 -7.18 2.68
N LEU A 300 -11.83 -6.54 3.10
CA LEU A 300 -12.68 -5.73 2.22
C LEU A 300 -11.95 -4.49 1.68
N ILE A 301 -11.22 -3.76 2.53
CA ILE A 301 -10.46 -2.57 2.11
C ILE A 301 -9.37 -2.93 1.11
N LEU A 302 -8.63 -4.01 1.37
CA LEU A 302 -7.57 -4.46 0.46
C LEU A 302 -8.13 -4.99 -0.86
N LEU A 303 -9.21 -5.78 -0.83
CA LEU A 303 -9.88 -6.25 -2.04
C LEU A 303 -10.43 -5.08 -2.87
N PHE A 304 -11.10 -4.13 -2.22
CA PHE A 304 -11.64 -2.94 -2.88
C PHE A 304 -10.52 -2.12 -3.53
N THR A 305 -9.43 -1.89 -2.80
CA THR A 305 -8.24 -1.19 -3.32
C THR A 305 -7.66 -1.93 -4.54
N PHE A 306 -7.52 -3.25 -4.46
CA PHE A 306 -7.04 -4.07 -5.57
C PHE A 306 -7.92 -3.96 -6.82
N ILE A 307 -9.25 -4.07 -6.68
CA ILE A 307 -10.19 -3.98 -7.81
C ILE A 307 -10.08 -2.61 -8.50
N ILE A 308 -10.07 -1.52 -7.72
CA ILE A 308 -9.97 -0.17 -8.28
C ILE A 308 -8.65 0.03 -9.03
N TYR A 309 -7.53 -0.42 -8.47
CA TYR A 309 -6.23 -0.34 -9.14
C TYR A 309 -6.17 -1.20 -10.39
N TRP A 310 -6.76 -2.38 -10.36
CA TRP A 310 -6.82 -3.27 -11.52
C TRP A 310 -7.62 -2.63 -12.66
N VAL A 311 -8.76 -2.00 -12.36
CA VAL A 311 -9.56 -1.23 -13.32
C VAL A 311 -8.76 -0.04 -13.86
N TYR A 312 -8.13 0.75 -12.99
CA TYR A 312 -7.27 1.87 -13.40
C TYR A 312 -6.17 1.44 -14.35
N LYS A 313 -5.47 0.35 -14.02
CA LYS A 313 -4.41 -0.25 -14.84
C LYS A 313 -4.94 -0.73 -16.19
N PHE A 314 -6.08 -1.41 -16.21
CA PHE A 314 -6.69 -1.93 -17.44
C PHE A 314 -7.07 -0.80 -18.40
N ILE A 315 -7.68 0.26 -17.89
CA ILE A 315 -8.03 1.46 -18.67
C ILE A 315 -6.75 2.15 -19.16
N SER A 316 -5.77 2.37 -18.28
CA SER A 316 -4.52 3.03 -18.64
C SER A 316 -3.76 2.30 -19.74
N ILE A 317 -3.70 0.97 -19.70
CA ILE A 317 -3.05 0.20 -20.76
C ILE A 317 -3.81 0.33 -22.08
N ARG A 318 -5.15 0.28 -22.07
CA ARG A 318 -5.93 0.41 -23.31
C ARG A 318 -5.73 1.76 -23.99
N GLU A 319 -5.76 2.85 -23.22
CA GLU A 319 -5.66 4.21 -23.76
C GLU A 319 -4.21 4.58 -24.14
N LEU A 320 -3.20 4.12 -23.38
CA LEU A 320 -1.79 4.49 -23.62
C LEU A 320 -1.01 3.48 -24.48
N SER A 321 -1.47 2.23 -24.65
CA SER A 321 -0.78 1.25 -25.50
C SER A 321 -0.53 1.77 -26.93
N PRO A 322 -1.48 2.43 -27.61
CA PRO A 322 -1.27 2.97 -28.96
C PRO A 322 -0.16 4.02 -29.04
N LEU A 323 0.14 4.72 -27.93
CA LEU A 323 1.20 5.72 -27.85
C LEU A 323 2.60 5.08 -27.84
N THR A 324 2.68 3.81 -27.48
CA THR A 324 3.94 3.08 -27.34
C THR A 324 4.25 2.17 -28.53
N SER A 325 3.27 1.92 -29.41
CA SER A 325 3.44 1.14 -30.64
C SER A 325 3.96 2.02 -31.78
N ILE A 326 5.05 1.58 -32.42
CA ILE A 326 5.82 2.33 -33.43
C ILE A 326 5.10 2.41 -34.79
N GLU A 327 4.06 1.59 -35.02
CA GLU A 327 3.50 1.41 -36.36
C GLU A 327 2.59 2.55 -36.81
N GLU A 328 1.79 3.18 -35.94
CA GLU A 328 0.89 4.28 -36.34
C GLU A 328 0.66 5.27 -35.20
N ILE A 329 0.95 6.57 -35.46
CA ILE A 329 0.62 7.66 -34.54
C ILE A 329 -0.91 7.88 -34.60
N PRO A 330 -1.65 7.81 -33.49
CA PRO A 330 -3.08 8.09 -33.47
C PRO A 330 -3.43 9.48 -34.02
N ALA A 331 -4.47 9.56 -34.86
CA ALA A 331 -4.89 10.82 -35.50
C ALA A 331 -5.17 11.97 -34.51
N TRP A 332 -5.62 11.66 -33.29
CA TRP A 332 -5.86 12.67 -32.26
C TRP A 332 -4.56 13.34 -31.77
N ILE A 333 -3.42 12.64 -31.82
CA ILE A 333 -2.12 13.22 -31.46
C ILE A 333 -1.71 14.26 -32.49
N ASP A 334 -1.94 14.01 -33.77
CA ASP A 334 -1.64 14.97 -34.82
C ASP A 334 -2.54 16.20 -34.73
N GLN A 335 -3.81 16.02 -34.38
CA GLN A 335 -4.72 17.13 -34.06
C GLN A 335 -4.26 17.92 -32.84
N TRP A 336 -3.82 17.23 -31.78
CA TRP A 336 -3.27 17.84 -30.57
C TRP A 336 -1.99 18.63 -30.85
N LYS A 337 -1.03 18.05 -31.60
CA LYS A 337 0.19 18.72 -32.05
C LYS A 337 -0.11 19.94 -32.90
N SER A 338 -1.01 19.83 -33.86
CA SER A 338 -1.44 20.94 -34.72
C SER A 338 -2.07 22.07 -33.89
N CYS A 339 -2.86 21.72 -32.87
CA CYS A 339 -3.38 22.70 -31.92
C CYS A 339 -2.25 23.43 -31.17
N LEU A 340 -1.20 22.73 -30.71
CA LEU A 340 -0.08 23.36 -30.00
C LEU A 340 0.65 24.38 -30.87
N ILE A 341 0.94 24.03 -32.12
CA ILE A 341 1.62 24.92 -33.09
C ILE A 341 0.78 26.18 -33.34
N ASN A 342 -0.53 26.02 -33.55
CA ASN A 342 -1.43 27.14 -33.76
C ASN A 342 -1.60 28.00 -32.50
N ALA A 343 -1.62 27.38 -31.32
CA ALA A 343 -1.80 28.07 -30.05
C ALA A 343 -0.52 28.79 -29.58
N SER A 344 0.67 28.37 -30.00
CA SER A 344 1.92 29.07 -29.64
C SER A 344 2.04 30.50 -30.15
N ALA A 345 1.27 30.87 -31.18
CA ALA A 345 1.22 32.24 -31.67
C ALA A 345 0.39 33.19 -30.77
N LEU A 346 -0.32 32.65 -29.77
CA LEU A 346 -1.18 33.41 -28.86
C LEU A 346 -0.54 33.53 -27.45
N PRO A 347 -0.85 34.59 -26.68
CA PRO A 347 -0.38 34.76 -25.30
C PRO A 347 -1.08 33.81 -24.29
N ILE A 348 -1.77 32.78 -24.77
CA ILE A 348 -2.53 31.82 -23.96
C ILE A 348 -1.72 30.54 -23.83
N ASN A 349 -1.78 29.90 -22.66
CA ASN A 349 -1.14 28.61 -22.43
C ASN A 349 -1.67 27.54 -23.42
N ALA A 350 -0.82 27.14 -24.38
CA ALA A 350 -1.16 26.22 -25.45
C ALA A 350 -1.56 24.83 -24.91
N GLN A 351 -0.87 24.33 -23.87
CA GLN A 351 -1.20 23.05 -23.23
C GLN A 351 -2.62 23.03 -22.69
N ASN A 352 -3.03 24.07 -21.95
CA ASN A 352 -4.38 24.13 -21.37
C ASN A 352 -5.48 24.10 -22.45
N ARG A 353 -5.28 24.80 -23.57
CA ARG A 353 -6.25 24.83 -24.67
C ARG A 353 -6.33 23.48 -25.38
N CYS A 354 -5.17 22.93 -25.73
CA CYS A 354 -5.09 21.70 -26.51
C CYS A 354 -5.37 20.44 -25.69
N SER A 355 -5.31 20.52 -24.36
CA SER A 355 -5.71 19.42 -23.47
C SER A 355 -7.16 18.95 -23.71
N SER A 356 -8.04 19.81 -24.21
CA SER A 356 -9.42 19.41 -24.54
C SER A 356 -9.51 18.33 -25.64
N ILE A 357 -8.51 18.24 -26.52
CA ILE A 357 -8.40 17.23 -27.59
C ILE A 357 -7.88 15.91 -27.02
N SER A 358 -6.91 15.94 -26.11
CA SER A 358 -6.27 14.74 -25.56
C SER A 358 -7.05 14.11 -24.40
N MET A 359 -7.80 14.91 -23.62
CA MET A 359 -8.54 14.45 -22.43
C MET A 359 -9.50 13.26 -22.66
N PRO A 360 -10.21 13.14 -23.79
CA PRO A 360 -11.04 11.96 -24.07
C PRO A 360 -10.27 10.66 -24.34
N HIS A 361 -8.98 10.77 -24.67
CA HIS A 361 -8.11 9.65 -25.09
C HIS A 361 -7.06 9.27 -24.04
N VAL A 362 -7.12 9.87 -22.85
CA VAL A 362 -6.23 9.54 -21.72
C VAL A 362 -7.08 9.18 -20.49
N PRO A 363 -6.51 8.45 -19.52
CA PRO A 363 -7.24 8.08 -18.30
C PRO A 363 -7.86 9.29 -17.62
N SER A 364 -9.12 9.16 -17.20
CA SER A 364 -9.80 10.29 -16.57
C SER A 364 -9.10 10.68 -15.26
N ILE A 365 -9.04 11.99 -14.99
CA ILE A 365 -8.42 12.53 -13.76
C ILE A 365 -9.08 11.92 -12.52
N SER A 366 -10.39 11.74 -12.53
CA SER A 366 -11.14 11.13 -11.43
C SER A 366 -10.65 9.72 -11.10
N LEU A 367 -10.34 8.89 -12.10
CA LEU A 367 -9.82 7.54 -11.86
C LEU A 367 -8.44 7.58 -11.21
N ILE A 368 -7.56 8.49 -11.67
CA ILE A 368 -6.22 8.69 -11.09
C ILE A 368 -6.35 9.12 -9.61
N VAL A 369 -7.21 10.11 -9.35
CA VAL A 369 -7.46 10.62 -7.99
C VAL A 369 -7.98 9.51 -7.08
N VAL A 370 -8.98 8.75 -7.52
CA VAL A 370 -9.60 7.69 -6.70
C VAL A 370 -8.59 6.58 -6.39
N ALA A 371 -7.83 6.11 -7.39
CA ALA A 371 -6.82 5.08 -7.17
C ALA A 371 -5.75 5.54 -6.16
N GLU A 372 -5.18 6.73 -6.36
CA GLU A 372 -4.10 7.23 -5.50
C GLU A 372 -4.60 7.67 -4.11
N PHE A 373 -5.85 8.12 -4.01
CA PHE A 373 -6.47 8.43 -2.73
C PHE A 373 -6.64 7.18 -1.87
N LEU A 374 -7.09 6.06 -2.43
CA LEU A 374 -7.30 4.80 -1.70
C LEU A 374 -6.02 4.27 -1.05
N THR A 375 -4.89 4.30 -1.77
CA THR A 375 -3.60 3.91 -1.19
C THR A 375 -3.10 4.93 -0.18
N SER A 376 -3.40 6.23 -0.39
CA SER A 376 -2.96 7.29 0.52
C SER A 376 -3.70 7.28 1.85
N ILE A 377 -4.98 6.88 1.89
CA ILE A 377 -5.76 6.77 3.14
C ILE A 377 -5.59 5.42 3.87
N LEU A 378 -4.94 4.44 3.23
CA LEU A 378 -4.86 3.07 3.74
C LEU A 378 -4.37 3.02 5.20
N GLY A 379 -3.36 3.82 5.54
CA GLY A 379 -2.83 3.88 6.91
C GLY A 379 -3.82 4.47 7.92
N ILE A 380 -4.54 5.54 7.55
CA ILE A 380 -5.63 6.10 8.38
C ILE A 380 -6.74 5.06 8.58
N SER A 381 -7.14 4.34 7.53
CA SER A 381 -8.17 3.29 7.65
C SER A 381 -7.75 2.19 8.63
N ILE A 382 -6.50 1.73 8.56
CA ILE A 382 -5.96 0.75 9.50
C ILE A 382 -5.89 1.31 10.92
N PHE A 383 -5.50 2.57 11.08
CA PHE A 383 -5.52 3.24 12.38
C PHE A 383 -6.92 3.32 12.98
N ILE A 384 -7.96 3.59 12.18
CA ILE A 384 -9.34 3.59 12.67
C ILE A 384 -9.73 2.17 13.12
N ILE A 385 -9.42 1.14 12.34
CA ILE A 385 -9.78 -0.26 12.65
C ILE A 385 -9.13 -0.74 13.96
N PHE A 386 -7.82 -0.52 14.13
CA PHE A 386 -7.09 -0.98 15.32
C PHE A 386 -7.17 -0.01 16.50
N GLY A 387 -7.15 1.30 16.22
CA GLY A 387 -7.17 2.38 17.21
C GLY A 387 -8.56 2.68 17.78
N SER A 388 -9.65 2.32 17.10
CA SER A 388 -11.01 2.44 17.67
C SER A 388 -11.28 1.41 18.79
N SER A 389 -10.35 0.50 19.06
CA SER A 389 -10.46 -0.45 20.16
C SER A 389 -10.38 0.27 21.51
N ILE A 390 -11.46 0.26 22.30
CA ILE A 390 -11.42 0.76 23.69
C ILE A 390 -10.31 0.06 24.49
N ASN A 391 -10.07 -1.23 24.21
CA ASN A 391 -9.04 -2.03 24.85
C ASN A 391 -7.63 -1.48 24.58
N PHE A 392 -7.39 -0.92 23.38
CA PHE A 392 -6.08 -0.39 23.03
C PHE A 392 -5.71 0.82 23.89
N TRP A 393 -6.64 1.75 24.09
CA TRP A 393 -6.44 2.91 24.95
C TRP A 393 -6.40 2.56 26.43
N ASN A 394 -7.19 1.56 26.84
CA ASN A 394 -7.16 1.04 28.22
C ASN A 394 -5.81 0.41 28.56
N GLU A 395 -5.22 -0.36 27.64
CA GLU A 395 -3.89 -0.95 27.82
C GLU A 395 -2.80 0.12 27.96
N TRP A 396 -2.83 1.17 27.12
CA TRP A 396 -1.95 2.32 27.26
C TRP A 396 -2.12 3.03 28.60
N ARG A 397 -3.37 3.26 29.03
CA ARG A 397 -3.67 3.87 30.33
C ARG A 397 -3.10 3.02 31.48
N PHE A 398 -3.28 1.71 31.43
CA PHE A 398 -2.74 0.77 32.42
C PHE A 398 -1.21 0.81 32.44
N TRP A 399 -0.56 0.79 31.28
CA TRP A 399 0.90 0.88 31.18
C TRP A 399 1.44 2.18 31.78
N PHE A 400 0.83 3.33 31.47
CA PHE A 400 1.21 4.62 32.06
C PHE A 400 0.98 4.67 33.58
N GLN A 401 -0.10 4.06 34.07
CA GLN A 401 -0.35 3.94 35.51
C GLN A 401 0.73 3.08 36.19
N ASN A 402 1.04 1.91 35.63
CA ASN A 402 2.01 1.00 36.22
C ASN A 402 3.44 1.55 36.18
N ASN A 403 3.86 2.21 35.08
CA ASN A 403 5.18 2.85 35.00
C ASN A 403 5.32 4.07 35.92
N ARG A 404 4.23 4.83 36.15
CA ARG A 404 4.23 5.91 37.15
C ARG A 404 4.36 5.38 38.58
N ILE A 405 3.76 4.24 38.87
CA ILE A 405 3.82 3.61 40.19
C ILE A 405 5.21 2.98 40.44
N GLY A 406 5.82 2.34 39.43
CA GLY A 406 7.19 1.83 39.53
C GLY A 406 8.22 2.92 39.88
N HIS A 407 8.05 4.12 39.35
CA HIS A 407 8.93 5.26 39.63
C HIS A 407 8.70 5.90 41.01
N LEU A 408 7.58 5.58 41.69
CA LEU A 408 7.28 6.01 43.07
C LEU A 408 7.80 5.03 44.13
N PHE A 409 8.07 3.78 43.76
CA PHE A 409 8.60 2.75 44.67
C PHE A 409 10.13 2.57 44.62
N GLU A 410 10.83 3.30 43.73
CA GLU A 410 12.29 3.32 43.71
C GLU A 410 12.86 4.43 44.61
N LYS A 411 12.60 4.30 45.93
CA LYS A 411 13.46 4.83 47.00
C LYS A 411 13.99 3.63 47.80
N PRO A 412 15.30 3.54 48.08
CA PRO A 412 15.92 2.28 48.48
C PRO A 412 15.79 1.93 49.96
N SER A 413 15.89 0.62 50.23
CA SER A 413 16.08 -0.12 51.51
C SER A 413 14.81 -0.31 52.38
N GLN A 414 14.48 -1.48 52.94
CA GLN A 414 15.21 -2.73 53.16
C GLN A 414 14.23 -3.87 53.59
N SER A 415 14.66 -5.13 53.38
CA SER A 415 14.32 -6.38 54.09
C SER A 415 13.03 -7.18 53.77
N GLN A 416 13.26 -8.39 53.19
CA GLN A 416 12.79 -9.76 53.56
C GLN A 416 11.28 -9.97 53.89
N SER A 417 10.56 -11.03 53.51
CA SER A 417 10.88 -12.41 53.09
C SER A 417 9.58 -13.17 52.68
N HIS A 418 9.70 -14.16 51.79
CA HIS A 418 8.97 -15.45 51.71
C HIS A 418 7.43 -15.54 51.87
N GLN A 419 6.69 -16.04 50.85
CA GLN A 419 6.20 -17.43 50.70
C GLN A 419 5.11 -17.62 49.60
N THR A 420 5.30 -18.68 48.81
CA THR A 420 4.37 -19.62 48.11
C THR A 420 2.85 -19.46 48.21
N SER A 421 2.12 -19.58 47.07
CA SER A 421 1.33 -20.79 46.68
C SER A 421 0.21 -20.50 45.63
N GLN A 422 0.18 -21.34 44.59
CA GLN A 422 -0.95 -21.97 43.86
C GLN A 422 -2.23 -21.24 43.39
N ASN A 423 -2.73 -21.76 42.25
CA ASN A 423 -4.08 -21.70 41.65
C ASN A 423 -4.44 -20.40 40.91
N SER A 424 -5.19 -20.39 39.81
CA SER A 424 -5.78 -21.37 38.89
C SER A 424 -6.48 -20.53 37.80
N GLU A 425 -6.44 -20.99 36.55
CA GLU A 425 -7.49 -20.87 35.52
C GLU A 425 -8.23 -19.54 35.19
N SER A 426 -8.54 -19.45 33.90
CA SER A 426 -9.55 -18.60 33.25
C SER A 426 -9.12 -17.17 32.84
N HIS A 427 -8.76 -17.00 31.57
CA HIS A 427 -9.67 -16.43 30.57
C HIS A 427 -8.92 -16.15 29.26
N SER A 428 -9.11 -17.05 28.30
CA SER A 428 -8.79 -16.84 26.90
C SER A 428 -9.87 -15.93 26.27
N SER A 429 -9.56 -14.65 26.14
CA SER A 429 -10.35 -13.69 25.35
C SER A 429 -9.46 -12.92 24.38
N TRP A 430 -8.83 -13.65 23.46
CA TRP A 430 -8.19 -13.07 22.28
C TRP A 430 -8.46 -13.95 21.07
N VAL A 431 -9.55 -13.61 20.39
CA VAL A 431 -9.74 -13.82 18.94
C VAL A 431 -10.13 -12.46 18.37
#